data_AF-A0A1A2V9B0-F1
#
_entry.id   AF-A0A1A2V9B0-F1
#
_cell.length_a   1.000
_cell.length_b   1.000
_cell.length_c   1.000
_cell.angle_alpha   90.00
_cell.angle_beta   90.00
_cell.angle_gamma   90.00
#
_symmetry.space_group_name_H-M   'P 1'
#
loop_
_entity.id
_entity.type
_entity.pdbx_description
1 polymer ?
#
loop_
_entity_poly.entity_id
_entity_poly.type
_entity_poly.pdbx_seq_one_letter_code
_entity_poly.pdbx_strand_id
1 'polypeptide(L)'
;MVNVVLGRLISLWRSIWSAPVLTLNGWVAFNLPRTVTALGGGLLVGLAAVHAYVFAALSPAPWYFAVYAALLVIGCLSAATAMVVGFKPRVPEAGWYIGSLLCLAFLAVYLISRWVTLPGLGAVTGRWDYTPGTFALAFAAAYLAVHATVLSGVNVAYPQRQQWYD
;
A
#
# COMPACT_ATOMS: atom_id res chain seq x y z
N MET A 1 4.16 25.45 -0.86
CA MET A 1 4.81 24.76 -1.99
C MET A 1 4.68 23.23 -1.96
N VAL A 2 4.71 22.58 -0.78
CA VAL A 2 4.58 21.11 -0.65
C VAL A 2 3.29 20.52 -1.28
N ASN A 3 2.14 21.20 -1.14
CA ASN A 3 0.88 20.77 -1.75
C ASN A 3 0.89 20.75 -3.29
N VAL A 4 1.70 21.60 -3.92
CA VAL A 4 1.76 21.70 -5.39
C VAL A 4 2.51 20.51 -5.98
N VAL A 5 3.62 20.11 -5.33
CA VAL A 5 4.44 18.98 -5.77
C VAL A 5 3.69 17.65 -5.58
N LEU A 6 3.06 17.45 -4.41
CA LEU A 6 2.28 16.25 -4.14
C LEU A 6 1.08 16.14 -5.08
N GLY A 7 0.38 17.26 -5.33
CA GLY A 7 -0.73 17.30 -6.29
C GLY A 7 -0.30 16.98 -7.72
N ARG A 8 0.87 17.46 -8.17
CA ARG A 8 1.42 17.13 -9.49
C ARG A 8 1.80 15.66 -9.61
N LEU A 9 2.41 15.10 -8.58
CA LEU A 9 2.81 13.69 -8.56
C LEU A 9 1.58 12.78 -8.63
N ILE A 10 0.56 13.09 -7.82
CA ILE A 10 -0.73 12.37 -7.84
C ILE A 10 -1.40 12.49 -9.21
N SER A 11 -1.38 13.68 -9.83
CA SER A 11 -1.97 13.91 -11.15
C SER A 11 -1.25 13.12 -12.26
N LEU A 12 0.08 13.09 -12.25
CA LEU A 12 0.88 12.30 -13.19
C LEU A 12 0.64 10.80 -12.98
N TRP A 13 0.62 10.37 -11.73
CA TRP A 13 0.34 8.98 -11.36
C TRP A 13 -1.04 8.55 -11.87
N ARG A 14 -2.09 9.34 -11.61
CA ARG A 14 -3.44 9.10 -12.12
C ARG A 14 -3.45 9.05 -13.65
N SER A 15 -2.79 9.99 -14.32
CA SER A 15 -2.74 10.06 -15.79
C SER A 15 -2.11 8.81 -16.43
N ILE A 16 -1.08 8.23 -15.80
CA ILE A 16 -0.44 7.01 -16.30
C ILE A 16 -1.40 5.83 -16.17
N TRP A 17 -2.04 5.67 -15.01
CA TRP A 17 -2.95 4.55 -14.75
C TRP A 17 -4.31 4.67 -15.45
N SER A 18 -4.72 5.87 -15.83
CA SER A 18 -5.94 6.12 -16.60
C SER A 18 -5.74 6.02 -18.13
N ALA A 19 -4.60 5.51 -18.60
CA ALA A 19 -4.38 5.34 -20.04
C ALA A 19 -5.37 4.32 -20.64
N PRO A 20 -5.91 4.53 -21.86
CA PRO A 20 -6.95 3.68 -22.46
C PRO A 20 -6.58 2.19 -22.52
N VAL A 21 -5.28 1.91 -22.66
CA VAL A 21 -4.74 0.54 -22.67
C VAL A 21 -4.89 -0.14 -21.31
N LEU A 22 -4.70 0.60 -20.20
CA LEU A 22 -4.79 0.09 -18.83
C LEU A 22 -6.23 0.04 -18.32
N THR A 23 -7.10 0.90 -18.83
CA THR A 23 -8.55 0.85 -18.52
C THR A 23 -9.27 -0.24 -19.33
N LEU A 24 -8.56 -1.02 -20.15
CA LEU A 24 -9.12 -1.97 -21.11
C LEU A 24 -10.22 -1.33 -21.96
N ASN A 25 -10.04 -0.06 -22.36
CA ASN A 25 -11.05 0.76 -23.04
C ASN A 25 -12.41 0.84 -22.33
N GLY A 26 -12.48 0.56 -21.02
CA GLY A 26 -13.72 0.53 -20.25
C GLY A 26 -14.58 -0.71 -20.45
N TRP A 27 -14.08 -1.76 -21.11
CA TRP A 27 -14.84 -3.01 -21.36
C TRP A 27 -14.97 -3.91 -20.13
N VAL A 28 -14.09 -3.76 -19.13
CA VAL A 28 -14.11 -4.58 -17.91
C VAL A 28 -14.13 -3.66 -16.70
N ALA A 29 -15.20 -3.75 -15.91
CA ALA A 29 -15.31 -3.10 -14.62
C ALA A 29 -15.89 -4.09 -13.59
N PHE A 30 -15.38 -4.06 -12.37
CA PHE A 30 -15.91 -4.83 -11.25
C PHE A 30 -16.48 -3.86 -10.20
N ASN A 31 -17.80 -3.88 -10.04
CA ASN A 31 -18.52 -2.97 -9.15
C ASN A 31 -18.70 -3.57 -7.74
N LEU A 32 -17.60 -3.95 -7.10
CA LEU A 32 -17.59 -4.43 -5.70
C LEU A 32 -16.80 -3.48 -4.78
N PRO A 33 -17.26 -2.22 -4.60
CA PRO A 33 -16.50 -1.18 -3.90
C PRO A 33 -16.08 -1.53 -2.49
N ARG A 34 -16.93 -2.21 -1.73
CA ARG A 34 -16.61 -2.64 -0.36
C ARG A 34 -15.59 -3.77 -0.35
N THR A 35 -15.68 -4.72 -1.26
CA THR A 35 -14.74 -5.85 -1.35
C THR A 35 -13.35 -5.37 -1.74
N VAL A 36 -13.25 -4.50 -2.74
CA VAL A 36 -11.97 -3.91 -3.17
C VAL A 36 -11.33 -3.10 -2.05
N THR A 37 -12.14 -2.32 -1.32
CA THR A 37 -11.66 -1.54 -0.17
C THR A 37 -11.24 -2.43 1.00
N ALA A 38 -12.01 -3.48 1.30
CA ALA A 38 -11.67 -4.46 2.33
C ALA A 38 -10.39 -5.23 1.97
N LEU A 39 -10.19 -5.56 0.69
CA LEU A 39 -8.96 -6.17 0.19
C LEU A 39 -7.78 -5.22 0.37
N GLY A 40 -7.90 -3.96 -0.09
CA GLY A 40 -6.85 -2.95 0.09
C GLY A 40 -6.48 -2.72 1.55
N GLY A 41 -7.49 -2.54 2.42
CA GLY A 41 -7.28 -2.41 3.86
C GLY A 41 -6.65 -3.67 4.48
N GLY A 42 -7.11 -4.86 4.08
CA GLY A 42 -6.57 -6.14 4.55
C GLY A 42 -5.10 -6.34 4.18
N LEU A 43 -4.68 -5.93 2.98
CA LEU A 43 -3.29 -5.99 2.55
C LEU A 43 -2.39 -5.06 3.39
N LEU A 44 -2.86 -3.85 3.74
CA LEU A 44 -2.14 -2.95 4.64
C LEU A 44 -2.05 -3.50 6.07
N VAL A 45 -3.14 -4.08 6.58
CA VAL A 45 -3.15 -4.74 7.89
C VAL A 45 -2.21 -5.95 7.90
N GLY A 46 -2.18 -6.74 6.83
CA GLY A 46 -1.24 -7.86 6.67
C GLY A 46 0.22 -7.40 6.69
N LEU A 47 0.54 -6.32 5.97
CA LEU A 47 1.87 -5.70 6.00
C LEU A 47 2.26 -5.22 7.41
N ALA A 48 1.34 -4.58 8.12
CA ALA A 48 1.54 -4.15 9.50
C ALA A 48 1.75 -5.34 10.45
N ALA A 49 0.94 -6.39 10.33
CA ALA A 49 1.03 -7.59 11.14
C ALA A 49 2.38 -8.30 10.97
N VAL A 50 2.89 -8.39 9.74
CA VAL A 50 4.22 -8.96 9.48
C VAL A 50 5.31 -8.15 10.18
N HIS A 51 5.25 -6.81 10.14
CA HIS A 51 6.26 -5.97 10.80
C HIS A 51 6.18 -6.06 12.33
N ALA A 52 4.97 -6.11 12.89
CA ALA A 52 4.78 -6.34 14.31
C ALA A 52 5.33 -7.71 14.75
N TYR A 53 5.10 -8.76 13.94
CA TYR A 53 5.66 -10.09 14.18
C TYR A 53 7.20 -10.08 14.15
N VAL A 54 7.81 -9.49 13.12
CA VAL A 54 9.28 -9.41 13.02
C VAL A 54 9.87 -8.64 14.19
N PHE A 55 9.23 -7.53 14.59
CA PHE A 55 9.64 -6.77 15.77
C PHE A 55 9.58 -7.59 17.06
N ALA A 56 8.50 -8.34 17.28
CA ALA A 56 8.37 -9.20 18.45
C ALA A 56 9.35 -10.39 18.44
N ALA A 57 9.64 -10.94 17.25
CA ALA A 57 10.57 -12.05 17.08
C ALA A 57 12.03 -11.63 17.24
N LEU A 58 12.35 -10.37 16.97
CA LEU A 58 13.68 -9.82 17.11
C LEU A 58 13.84 -9.18 18.50
N SER A 59 14.28 -9.95 19.49
CA SER A 59 14.48 -9.44 20.86
C SER A 59 15.92 -9.65 21.35
N PRO A 60 16.67 -8.58 21.70
CA PRO A 60 16.30 -7.17 21.58
C PRO A 60 16.43 -6.64 20.14
N ALA A 61 15.38 -5.96 19.64
CA ALA A 61 15.43 -5.27 18.36
C ALA A 61 16.28 -4.00 18.46
N PRO A 62 17.10 -3.67 17.46
CA PRO A 62 17.74 -2.36 17.38
C PRO A 62 16.71 -1.23 17.39
N TRP A 63 16.98 -0.14 18.12
CA TRP A 63 16.03 0.97 18.30
C TRP A 63 15.55 1.58 16.97
N TYR A 64 16.43 1.67 15.98
CA TYR A 64 16.11 2.26 14.68
C TYR A 64 15.12 1.37 13.90
N PHE A 65 15.19 0.03 14.07
CA PHE A 65 14.21 -0.89 13.53
C PHE A 65 12.87 -0.77 14.26
N ALA A 66 12.90 -0.59 15.58
CA ALA A 66 11.71 -0.35 16.38
C ALA A 66 10.94 0.89 15.91
N VAL A 67 11.65 2.00 15.70
CA VAL A 67 11.06 3.27 15.20
C VAL A 67 10.48 3.07 13.80
N TYR A 68 11.24 2.46 12.89
CA TYR A 68 10.77 2.14 11.53
C TYR A 68 9.50 1.28 11.54
N ALA A 69 9.51 0.18 12.30
CA ALA A 69 8.38 -0.74 12.39
C ALA A 69 7.15 -0.05 12.98
N ALA A 70 7.32 0.75 14.03
CA ALA A 70 6.23 1.52 14.63
C ALA A 70 5.61 2.52 13.64
N LEU A 71 6.43 3.30 12.94
CA LEU A 71 5.94 4.26 11.94
C LEU A 71 5.18 3.58 10.80
N LEU A 72 5.72 2.46 10.30
CA LEU A 72 5.06 1.72 9.23
C LEU A 72 3.73 1.11 9.69
N VAL A 73 3.70 0.48 10.86
CA VAL A 73 2.48 -0.10 11.44
C VAL A 73 1.41 0.99 11.63
N ILE A 74 1.76 2.08 12.30
CA ILE A 74 0.82 3.20 12.54
C ILE A 74 0.33 3.79 11.22
N GLY A 75 1.24 3.99 10.25
CA GLY A 75 0.89 4.49 8.93
C GLY A 75 -0.09 3.58 8.18
N CYS A 76 0.20 2.28 8.13
CA CYS A 76 -0.65 1.30 7.44
C CYS A 76 -2.03 1.20 8.08
N LEU A 77 -2.10 1.17 9.42
CA LEU A 77 -3.38 1.13 10.14
C LEU A 77 -4.18 2.43 9.92
N SER A 78 -3.51 3.58 9.99
CA SER A 78 -4.17 4.88 9.74
C SER A 78 -4.72 4.98 8.31
N ALA A 79 -3.96 4.52 7.32
CA ALA A 79 -4.40 4.49 5.93
C ALA A 79 -5.57 3.54 5.71
N ALA A 80 -5.52 2.33 6.29
CA ALA A 80 -6.62 1.36 6.23
C ALA A 80 -7.88 1.90 6.91
N THR A 81 -7.76 2.57 8.07
CA THR A 81 -8.89 3.24 8.72
C THR A 81 -9.46 4.36 7.85
N ALA A 82 -8.60 5.20 7.26
CA ALA A 82 -9.04 6.29 6.38
C ALA A 82 -9.84 5.79 5.16
N MET A 83 -9.53 4.61 4.62
CA MET A 83 -10.29 3.99 3.52
C MET A 83 -11.75 3.68 3.88
N VAL A 84 -12.01 3.32 5.14
CA VAL A 84 -13.35 2.88 5.59
C VAL A 84 -14.17 4.05 6.13
N VAL A 85 -13.50 5.07 6.68
CA VAL A 85 -14.14 6.22 7.30
C VAL A 85 -14.74 7.15 6.25
N GLY A 86 -16.02 6.93 5.94
CA GLY A 86 -16.77 7.60 4.87
C GLY A 86 -17.32 9.00 5.17
N PHE A 87 -16.80 9.74 6.17
CA PHE A 87 -17.33 11.07 6.51
C PHE A 87 -17.21 12.07 5.35
N LYS A 88 -16.17 11.95 4.53
CA LYS A 88 -15.96 12.74 3.31
C LYS A 88 -15.32 11.85 2.24
N PRO A 89 -15.74 11.93 0.96
CA PRO A 89 -15.18 11.08 -0.11
C PRO A 89 -13.67 11.28 -0.34
N ARG A 90 -13.13 12.44 0.06
CA ARG A 90 -11.68 12.72 0.03
C ARG A 90 -10.86 11.88 1.03
N VAL A 91 -11.47 11.42 2.11
CA VAL A 91 -10.75 10.69 3.18
C VAL A 91 -10.39 9.27 2.72
N PRO A 92 -11.31 8.48 2.13
CA PRO A 92 -10.96 7.20 1.51
C PRO A 92 -9.91 7.31 0.41
N GLU A 93 -10.04 8.31 -0.46
CA GLU A 93 -9.06 8.58 -1.53
C GLU A 93 -7.67 8.87 -0.96
N ALA A 94 -7.58 9.72 0.07
CA ALA A 94 -6.31 9.98 0.76
C ALA A 94 -5.72 8.71 1.38
N GLY A 95 -6.56 7.84 1.96
CA GLY A 95 -6.14 6.54 2.48
C GLY A 95 -5.45 5.67 1.43
N TRP A 96 -5.99 5.61 0.22
CA TRP A 96 -5.39 4.88 -0.91
C TRP A 96 -4.01 5.42 -1.34
N TYR A 97 -3.87 6.74 -1.44
CA TYR A 97 -2.58 7.33 -1.78
C TYR A 97 -1.54 7.18 -0.66
N ILE A 98 -1.94 7.36 0.60
CA ILE A 98 -1.05 7.16 1.75
C ILE A 98 -0.58 5.70 1.82
N GLY A 99 -1.50 4.74 1.66
CA GLY A 99 -1.14 3.32 1.60
C GLY A 99 -0.14 3.03 0.47
N SER A 100 -0.31 3.65 -0.69
CA SER A 100 0.62 3.46 -1.82
C SER A 100 2.00 4.04 -1.54
N LEU A 101 2.05 5.22 -0.94
CA LEU A 101 3.31 5.84 -0.53
C LEU A 101 4.05 4.96 0.48
N LEU A 102 3.35 4.43 1.48
CA LEU A 102 3.93 3.52 2.49
C LEU A 102 4.43 2.22 1.85
N CYS A 103 3.65 1.61 0.94
CA CYS A 103 4.07 0.42 0.22
C CYS A 103 5.29 0.67 -0.68
N LEU A 104 5.33 1.79 -1.40
CA LEU A 104 6.50 2.16 -2.22
C LEU A 104 7.75 2.42 -1.37
N ALA A 105 7.60 3.16 -0.27
CA ALA A 105 8.69 3.41 0.67
C ALA A 105 9.20 2.10 1.28
N PHE A 106 8.30 1.22 1.71
CA PHE A 106 8.64 -0.12 2.16
C PHE A 106 9.39 -0.92 1.09
N LEU A 107 8.89 -0.97 -0.14
CA LEU A 107 9.52 -1.73 -1.22
C LEU A 107 10.92 -1.21 -1.55
N ALA A 108 11.12 0.11 -1.55
CA ALA A 108 12.43 0.71 -1.74
C ALA A 108 13.41 0.29 -0.63
N VAL A 109 13.00 0.40 0.63
CA VAL A 109 13.82 -0.04 1.79
C VAL A 109 14.08 -1.54 1.73
N TYR A 110 13.06 -2.34 1.43
CA TYR A 110 13.14 -3.80 1.31
C TYR A 110 14.17 -4.20 0.26
N LEU A 111 14.09 -3.64 -0.94
CA LEU A 111 15.03 -3.93 -2.02
C LEU A 111 16.45 -3.51 -1.63
N ILE A 112 16.66 -2.28 -1.16
CA ILE A 112 17.98 -1.80 -0.70
C ILE A 112 18.57 -2.74 0.37
N SER A 113 17.73 -3.20 1.30
CA SER A 113 18.13 -4.12 2.36
C SER A 113 18.55 -5.52 1.86
N ARG A 114 18.32 -5.87 0.60
CA ARG A 114 18.81 -7.11 -0.03
C ARG A 114 20.27 -7.03 -0.44
N TRP A 115 20.82 -5.84 -0.61
CA TRP A 115 22.24 -5.63 -0.93
C TRP A 115 23.05 -5.10 0.25
N VAL A 116 22.39 -4.54 1.26
CA VAL A 116 23.04 -3.94 2.44
C VAL A 116 22.56 -4.62 3.72
N THR A 117 23.51 -5.09 4.52
CA THR A 117 23.24 -5.64 5.86
C THR A 117 23.37 -4.55 6.91
N LEU A 118 22.37 -4.45 7.79
CA LEU A 118 22.39 -3.47 8.88
C LEU A 118 22.84 -4.10 10.21
N PRO A 119 23.60 -3.37 11.07
CA PRO A 119 24.08 -3.89 12.34
C PRO A 119 22.94 -4.32 13.27
N GLY A 120 22.88 -5.61 13.65
CA GLY A 120 21.78 -6.14 14.47
C GLY A 120 20.54 -6.57 13.68
N LEU A 121 20.59 -6.53 12.34
CA LEU A 121 19.53 -7.01 11.45
C LEU A 121 20.02 -8.05 10.43
N GLY A 122 21.15 -8.71 10.67
CA GLY A 122 21.70 -9.73 9.77
C GLY A 122 20.75 -10.92 9.52
N ALA A 123 19.82 -11.18 10.44
CA ALA A 123 18.81 -12.22 10.29
C ALA A 123 17.74 -11.88 9.24
N VAL A 124 17.53 -10.59 8.94
CA VAL A 124 16.41 -10.09 8.10
C VAL A 124 16.88 -9.32 6.86
N THR A 125 18.11 -8.81 6.86
CA THR A 125 18.76 -8.07 5.75
C THR A 125 19.81 -8.93 5.06
N GLY A 126 20.21 -8.56 3.84
CA GLY A 126 21.26 -9.24 3.06
C GLY A 126 20.90 -10.63 2.50
N ARG A 127 19.63 -11.06 2.62
CA ARG A 127 19.16 -12.39 2.20
C ARG A 127 17.80 -12.33 1.51
N TRP A 128 17.53 -13.21 0.57
CA TRP A 128 16.26 -13.24 -0.18
C TRP A 128 15.25 -14.28 0.34
N ASP A 129 15.72 -15.24 1.12
CA ASP A 129 15.00 -16.41 1.64
C ASP A 129 14.33 -16.16 3.01
N TYR A 130 14.16 -14.91 3.42
CA TYR A 130 13.49 -14.57 4.68
C TYR A 130 11.96 -14.51 4.49
N THR A 131 11.26 -15.56 4.92
CA THR A 131 9.81 -15.76 4.71
C THR A 131 8.94 -14.56 5.12
N PRO A 132 9.11 -13.94 6.31
CA PRO A 132 8.33 -12.75 6.65
C PRO A 132 8.57 -11.59 5.68
N GLY A 133 9.80 -11.45 5.19
CA GLY A 133 10.14 -10.46 4.15
C GLY A 133 9.39 -10.71 2.84
N THR A 134 9.24 -11.97 2.42
CA THR A 134 8.48 -12.34 1.22
C THR A 134 6.99 -12.03 1.37
N PHE A 135 6.40 -12.31 2.54
CA PHE A 135 5.01 -11.91 2.81
C PHE A 135 4.83 -10.39 2.79
N ALA A 136 5.74 -9.63 3.39
CA ALA A 136 5.68 -8.17 3.37
C ALA A 136 5.79 -7.62 1.93
N LEU A 137 6.71 -8.17 1.12
CA LEU A 137 6.82 -7.87 -0.31
C LEU A 137 5.50 -8.15 -1.05
N ALA A 138 4.93 -9.33 -0.85
CA ALA A 138 3.69 -9.74 -1.51
C ALA A 138 2.52 -8.82 -1.13
N PHE A 139 2.34 -8.51 0.16
CA PHE A 139 1.27 -7.60 0.59
C PHE A 139 1.42 -6.20 0.00
N ALA A 140 2.63 -5.64 0.02
CA ALA A 140 2.89 -4.32 -0.54
C ALA A 140 2.70 -4.27 -2.07
N ALA A 141 3.24 -5.25 -2.79
CA ALA A 141 3.09 -5.33 -4.24
C ALA A 141 1.63 -5.57 -4.67
N ALA A 142 0.93 -6.49 -3.99
CA ALA A 142 -0.49 -6.73 -4.23
C ALA A 142 -1.33 -5.50 -3.94
N TYR A 143 -1.02 -4.74 -2.88
CA TYR A 143 -1.72 -3.51 -2.57
C TYR A 143 -1.59 -2.48 -3.69
N LEU A 144 -0.36 -2.28 -4.21
CA LEU A 144 -0.12 -1.38 -5.33
C LEU A 144 -0.84 -1.84 -6.60
N ALA A 145 -0.87 -3.15 -6.87
CA ALA A 145 -1.63 -3.71 -7.98
C ALA A 145 -3.14 -3.46 -7.83
N VAL A 146 -3.70 -3.65 -6.62
CA VAL A 146 -5.11 -3.35 -6.36
C VAL A 146 -5.37 -1.86 -6.57
N HIS A 147 -4.56 -0.95 -6.03
CA HIS A 147 -4.77 0.48 -6.22
C HIS A 147 -4.62 0.90 -7.69
N ALA A 148 -3.69 0.30 -8.44
CA ALA A 148 -3.58 0.49 -9.88
C ALA A 148 -4.87 0.09 -10.64
N THR A 149 -5.49 -1.03 -10.27
CA THR A 149 -6.81 -1.42 -10.84
C THR A 149 -7.93 -0.46 -10.48
N VAL A 150 -7.88 0.17 -9.30
CA VAL A 150 -8.82 1.22 -8.91
C VAL A 150 -8.61 2.49 -9.75
N LEU A 151 -7.36 2.90 -9.96
CA LEU A 151 -7.04 4.09 -10.74
C LEU A 151 -7.33 3.95 -12.24
N SER A 152 -7.21 2.75 -12.77
CA SER A 152 -7.58 2.42 -14.16
C SER A 152 -9.09 2.24 -14.36
N GLY A 153 -9.89 2.26 -13.29
CA GLY A 153 -11.34 2.09 -13.37
C GLY A 153 -11.78 0.64 -13.60
N VAL A 154 -10.86 -0.33 -13.60
CA VAL A 154 -11.18 -1.77 -13.65
C VAL A 154 -11.88 -2.21 -12.37
N ASN A 155 -11.47 -1.68 -11.22
CA ASN A 155 -12.12 -1.92 -9.94
C ASN A 155 -12.71 -0.61 -9.40
N VAL A 156 -13.95 -0.65 -8.92
CA VAL A 156 -14.51 0.47 -8.16
C VAL A 156 -14.13 0.31 -6.69
N ALA A 157 -13.73 1.39 -6.01
CA ALA A 157 -13.49 1.41 -4.58
C ALA A 157 -14.53 2.27 -3.84
N TYR A 158 -14.81 1.95 -2.58
CA TYR A 158 -15.74 2.74 -1.76
C TYR A 158 -15.18 4.16 -1.57
N PRO A 159 -15.99 5.23 -1.66
CA PRO A 159 -17.46 5.26 -1.72
C PRO A 159 -18.06 5.31 -3.14
N GLN A 160 -17.23 5.26 -4.19
CA GLN A 160 -17.72 5.37 -5.56
C GLN A 160 -18.56 4.14 -5.94
N ARG A 161 -19.54 4.35 -6.82
CA ARG A 161 -20.32 3.31 -7.49
C ARG A 161 -20.39 3.66 -8.96
N GLN A 162 -20.14 2.70 -9.83
CA GLN A 162 -20.52 2.84 -11.25
C GLN A 162 -21.96 2.36 -11.41
N GLN A 163 -22.80 3.14 -12.10
CA GLN A 163 -24.10 2.67 -12.57
C GLN A 163 -23.87 1.98 -13.91
N TRP A 164 -24.29 0.71 -14.00
CA TRP A 164 -24.31 -0.02 -15.25
C TRP A 164 -25.60 0.34 -15.96
N TYR A 165 -25.51 0.64 -17.26
CA TYR A 165 -26.66 0.51 -18.14
C TYR A 165 -26.71 -0.95 -18.59
N ASP A 166 -27.81 -1.62 -18.29
CA ASP A 166 -28.17 -2.87 -18.98
C ASP A 166 -28.61 -2.55 -20.42
#